data_AF-A0A4D6N9P1-F1
#
_entry.id   AF-A0A4D6N9P1-F1
#
_cell.length_a   1.000
_cell.length_b   1.000
_cell.length_c   1.000
_cell.angle_alpha   90.00
_cell.angle_beta   90.00
_cell.angle_gamma   90.00
#
_symmetry.space_group_name_H-M   'P 1'
#
loop_
_entity.id
_entity.type
_entity.pdbx_description
1 polymer ?
#
loop_
_entity_poly.entity_id
_entity_poly.type
_entity_poly.pdbx_seq_one_letter_code
_entity_poly.pdbx_strand_id
1 'polypeptide(L)' 'MNGAAGVFAEEETHAAARCSTPNRLDCRIPAASAPPPPPKKKPLSFGRKREPPKNGYFHPPDLDQLFSLVLPTTTAFN' A
#
# COMPACT_ATOMS: atom_id res chain seq x y z
N MET A 1 53.02 -44.53 12.21
CA MET A 1 52.87 -44.10 10.81
C MET A 1 51.88 -42.95 10.80
N ASN A 2 52.42 -41.77 10.48
CA ASN A 2 51.72 -40.49 10.51
C ASN A 2 50.70 -40.43 9.37
N GLY A 3 49.53 -39.85 9.63
CA GLY A 3 48.48 -39.68 8.64
C GLY A 3 47.76 -38.34 8.83
N ALA A 4 48.37 -37.31 8.24
CA ALA A 4 47.83 -36.03 7.79
C ALA A 4 46.82 -35.28 8.67
N ALA A 5 47.31 -34.15 9.20
CA ALA A 5 46.52 -33.05 9.74
C ALA A 5 45.43 -32.61 8.76
N GLY A 6 44.18 -32.55 9.25
CA GLY A 6 43.10 -31.83 8.60
C GLY A 6 43.44 -30.35 8.60
N VAL A 7 43.74 -29.83 7.41
CA VAL A 7 43.90 -28.41 7.16
C VAL A 7 42.50 -27.82 7.19
N PHE A 8 42.09 -27.27 8.32
CA PHE A 8 40.92 -26.40 8.37
C PHE A 8 41.32 -25.12 7.64
N ALA A 9 40.76 -24.94 6.46
CA ALA A 9 40.85 -23.69 5.74
C ALA A 9 40.15 -22.62 6.59
N GLU A 10 40.95 -21.82 7.28
CA GLU A 10 40.49 -20.64 7.98
C GLU A 10 40.27 -19.56 6.93
N GLU A 11 39.17 -19.69 6.18
CA GLU A 11 38.66 -18.62 5.35
C GLU A 11 37.94 -17.63 6.27
N GLU A 12 38.73 -16.67 6.73
CA GLU A 12 38.31 -15.49 7.47
C GLU A 12 37.31 -14.68 6.62
N THR A 13 36.04 -15.09 6.68
CA THR A 13 34.93 -14.46 5.99
C THR A 13 34.45 -13.27 6.82
N HIS A 14 35.06 -12.13 6.51
CA HIS A 14 34.38 -10.87 6.22
C HIS A 14 33.18 -10.53 7.12
N ALA A 15 33.44 -9.66 8.10
CA ALA A 15 32.47 -8.99 8.96
C ALA A 15 31.15 -8.66 8.24
N ALA A 16 30.19 -9.57 8.38
CA ALA A 16 28.80 -9.32 8.12
C ALA A 16 28.04 -10.21 9.11
N ALA A 17 27.72 -9.65 10.28
CA ALA A 17 26.50 -10.05 10.94
C ALA A 17 25.37 -9.71 9.96
N ARG A 18 25.11 -10.62 9.01
CA ARG A 18 24.00 -10.54 8.07
C ARG A 18 22.76 -10.43 8.94
N CYS A 19 22.02 -9.33 8.81
CA CYS A 19 20.70 -9.23 9.39
C CYS A 19 19.89 -10.40 8.82
N SER A 20 19.69 -11.43 9.63
CA SER A 20 19.10 -12.70 9.25
C SER A 20 18.04 -13.06 10.26
N THR A 21 16.92 -13.60 9.77
CA THR A 21 15.83 -14.06 10.62
C THR A 21 16.36 -15.11 11.61
N PRO A 22 16.12 -14.96 12.92
CA PRO A 22 16.50 -15.97 13.91
C PRO A 22 15.99 -17.36 13.52
N ASN A 23 16.88 -18.36 13.53
CA ASN A 23 16.56 -19.73 13.11
C ASN A 23 16.27 -20.66 14.29
N ARG A 24 16.55 -20.24 15.53
CA ARG A 24 16.29 -21.00 16.76
C ARG A 24 14.79 -21.18 16.93
N LEU A 25 14.36 -22.41 17.25
CA LEU A 25 12.94 -22.79 17.30
C LEU A 25 12.08 -21.87 18.18
N ASP A 26 12.62 -21.43 19.32
CA ASP A 26 11.94 -20.54 20.27
C ASP A 26 11.65 -19.13 19.69
N CYS A 27 12.40 -18.70 18.68
CA CYS A 27 12.32 -17.35 18.09
C CYS A 27 12.01 -17.37 16.58
N ARG A 28 11.79 -18.55 15.98
CA ARG A 28 11.60 -18.70 14.54
C ARG A 28 10.19 -18.30 14.15
N ILE A 29 10.06 -17.42 13.17
CA ILE A 29 8.76 -17.08 12.58
C ILE A 29 8.21 -18.34 11.88
N PRO A 30 7.01 -18.82 12.24
CA PRO A 30 6.41 -19.97 11.57
C PRO A 30 6.28 -19.73 10.06
N ALA A 31 6.45 -20.80 9.27
CA ALA A 31 6.17 -20.72 7.84
C ALA A 31 4.69 -20.34 7.64
N ALA A 32 4.44 -19.43 6.68
CA ALA A 32 3.08 -18.97 6.40
C ALA A 32 2.19 -20.17 6.05
N SER A 33 1.14 -20.38 6.84
CA SER A 33 0.02 -21.22 6.43
C SER A 33 -0.71 -20.54 5.28
N ALA A 34 -1.32 -21.32 4.39
CA ALA A 34 -2.12 -20.76 3.32
C ALA A 34 -3.19 -19.82 3.93
N PRO A 35 -3.36 -18.60 3.40
CA PRO A 35 -4.37 -17.68 3.91
C PRO A 35 -5.75 -18.35 3.82
N PRO A 36 -6.69 -18.01 4.71
CA PRO A 36 -8.04 -18.53 4.60
C PRO A 36 -8.63 -18.22 3.21
N PRO A 37 -9.49 -19.11 2.68
CA PRO A 37 -10.08 -18.90 1.37
C PRO A 37 -10.83 -17.55 1.31
N PRO A 38 -10.85 -16.88 0.15
CA PRO A 38 -11.44 -15.57 0.01
C PRO A 38 -12.94 -15.57 0.37
N PRO A 39 -13.46 -14.50 1.00
CA PRO A 39 -14.88 -14.38 1.29
C PRO A 39 -15.73 -14.56 0.03
N LYS A 40 -16.78 -15.38 0.13
CA LYS A 40 -17.73 -15.56 -0.98
C LYS A 40 -18.51 -14.27 -1.20
N LYS A 41 -18.50 -13.77 -2.44
CA LYS A 41 -19.30 -12.60 -2.83
C LYS A 41 -20.78 -12.93 -2.66
N LYS A 42 -21.52 -12.12 -1.90
CA LYS A 42 -22.98 -12.22 -1.82
C LYS A 42 -23.56 -11.87 -3.20
N PRO A 43 -24.64 -12.55 -3.66
CA PRO A 43 -25.32 -12.15 -4.88
C PRO A 43 -25.74 -10.68 -4.71
N LEU A 44 -25.39 -9.84 -5.69
CA LEU A 44 -25.88 -8.48 -5.75
C LEU A 44 -27.39 -8.58 -5.90
N SER A 45 -28.12 -8.31 -4.83
CA SER A 45 -29.56 -8.09 -4.92
C SER A 45 -29.73 -6.87 -5.81
N PHE A 46 -30.05 -7.08 -7.08
CA PHE A 46 -30.48 -6.05 -8.01
C PHE A 46 -31.86 -5.53 -7.57
N GLY A 47 -31.94 -4.99 -6.34
CA GLY A 47 -32.94 -3.98 -6.03
C GLY A 47 -32.74 -2.88 -7.07
N ARG A 48 -33.83 -2.54 -7.76
CA ARG A 48 -33.96 -1.55 -8.85
C ARG A 48 -32.69 -0.71 -9.00
N LYS A 49 -32.01 -0.83 -10.15
CA LYS A 49 -30.88 0.05 -10.50
C LYS A 49 -31.26 1.47 -10.12
N ARG A 50 -30.54 2.07 -9.17
CA ARG A 50 -30.80 3.43 -8.73
C ARG A 50 -30.65 4.31 -9.97
N GLU A 51 -31.74 4.96 -10.38
CA GLU A 51 -31.67 5.90 -11.49
C GLU A 51 -30.70 7.02 -11.12
N PRO A 52 -29.94 7.55 -12.09
CA PRO A 52 -29.16 8.76 -11.87
C PRO A 52 -30.06 9.87 -11.29
N PRO A 53 -29.55 10.72 -10.38
CA PRO A 53 -30.27 11.90 -9.94
C PRO A 53 -30.69 12.72 -11.15
N LYS A 54 -31.96 13.14 -11.17
CA LYS A 54 -32.57 13.89 -12.28
C LYS A 54 -31.80 15.18 -12.61
N ASN A 55 -31.08 15.71 -11.63
CA ASN A 55 -30.42 17.00 -11.67
C ASN A 55 -28.90 16.88 -11.89
N GLY A 56 -28.40 15.67 -12.16
CA GLY A 56 -26.97 15.37 -12.06
C GLY A 56 -26.50 15.22 -10.61
N TYR A 57 -25.28 14.70 -10.45
CA TYR A 57 -24.64 14.56 -9.14
C TYR A 57 -23.85 15.80 -8.73
N PHE A 58 -23.39 16.56 -9.71
CA PHE A 58 -22.56 17.73 -9.51
C PHE A 58 -23.37 18.99 -9.82
N HIS A 59 -23.50 19.84 -8.83
CA HIS A 59 -24.04 21.18 -8.97
C HIS A 59 -22.86 22.14 -8.87
N PRO A 60 -22.25 22.56 -10.00
CA PRO A 60 -21.16 23.52 -9.94
C PRO A 60 -21.67 24.80 -9.27
N PRO A 61 -20.85 25.42 -8.40
CA PRO A 61 -21.13 26.77 -7.98
C PRO A 61 -21.14 27.70 -9.20
N ASP A 62 -21.93 28.76 -9.12
CA ASP A 62 -21.95 29.80 -10.12
C ASP A 62 -20.56 30.44 -10.23
N LEU A 63 -19.99 30.43 -11.43
CA LEU A 63 -18.64 30.91 -11.67
C LEU A 63 -18.55 32.42 -11.46
N ASP A 64 -19.60 33.17 -11.81
CA ASP A 64 -19.62 34.62 -11.65
C ASP A 64 -19.56 35.01 -10.16
N GLN A 65 -20.20 34.24 -9.28
CA GLN A 65 -20.10 34.40 -7.83
C GLN A 65 -18.70 34.06 -7.31
N LEU A 66 -18.07 33.03 -7.87
CA LEU A 66 -16.70 32.62 -7.49
C LEU A 66 -15.69 33.74 -7.77
N PHE A 67 -15.78 34.38 -8.95
CA PHE A 67 -14.85 35.43 -9.35
C PHE A 67 -15.16 36.79 -8.73
N SER A 68 -16.43 37.07 -8.39
CA SER A 68 -16.83 38.32 -7.71
C SER A 68 -16.29 38.44 -6.28
N LEU A 69 -16.03 37.31 -5.61
CA LEU A 69 -15.49 37.30 -4.24
C LEU A 69 -13.96 37.44 -4.20
N VAL A 70 -13.27 37.18 -5.32
CA VAL A 70 -11.81 37.03 -5.36
C VAL A 70 -11.13 38.13 -6.17
N LEU A 71 -11.83 38.76 -7.12
CA LEU A 71 -11.23 39.78 -7.98
C LEU A 71 -11.50 41.18 -7.40
N PRO A 72 -10.46 41.94 -6.99
CA PRO A 72 -10.62 43.37 -6.80
C PRO A 72 -11.07 43.97 -8.14
N THR A 73 -12.26 44.57 -8.17
CA THR A 73 -12.79 45.25 -9.34
C THR A 73 -11.88 46.43 -9.66
N THR A 74 -10.92 46.25 -10.55
CA THR A 74 -10.22 47.37 -11.19
C THR A 74 -11.17 47.93 -12.24
N THR A 75 -12.20 48.64 -11.77
CA THR A 75 -12.92 49.60 -12.59
C THR A 75 -11.89 50.63 -13.04
N ALA A 76 -11.38 50.47 -14.27
CA ALA A 76 -10.54 51.46 -14.92
C ALA A 76 -11.37 52.74 -15.05
N PHE A 77 -10.93 53.81 -14.37
CA PHE A 77 -11.46 55.15 -14.56
C PHE A 77 -11.01 55.63 -15.95
N ASN A 78 -11.94 56.27 -16.66
CA ASN A 78 -11.82 56.72 -18.06
C ASN A 78 -10.54 57.50 -18.38
#